data_AF-A0A1H5REC5-F1
#
_entry.id   AF-A0A1H5REC5-F1
#
_cell.length_a   1.000
_cell.length_b   1.000
_cell.length_c   1.000
_cell.angle_alpha   90.00
_cell.angle_beta   90.00
_cell.angle_gamma   90.00
#
_symmetry.space_group_name_H-M   'P 1'
#
loop_
_entity.id
_entity.type
_entity.pdbx_description
1 polymer ?
#
loop_
_entity_poly.entity_id
_entity_poly.type
_entity_poly.pdbx_seq_one_letter_code
_entity_poly.pdbx_strand_id
1 'polypeptide(L)'
;MSPCSIIDQALAGQGYPKAEPLVANPKTGCRTTKPTAGDSPGVDIGLSLDSGRGYKENVGNPSQASDGNVNGRPAVIEREPMNSPGQCDVWLEVKPDSRAFVLLASGSDTAKACQLVEDVAAKIEPLLPKN
;
A
#
# COMPACT_ATOMS: atom_id res chain seq x y z
N MET A 1 13.55 8.25 -5.56
CA MET A 1 12.31 9.00 -5.26
C MET A 1 11.94 8.74 -3.81
N SER A 2 11.32 9.68 -3.09
CA SER A 2 10.86 9.42 -1.71
C SER A 2 9.51 8.68 -1.75
N PRO A 3 9.14 7.93 -0.69
CA PRO A 3 7.83 7.28 -0.61
C PRO A 3 6.66 8.27 -0.73
N CYS A 4 6.79 9.46 -0.16
CA CYS A 4 5.75 10.51 -0.28
C CYS A 4 5.56 10.98 -1.71
N SER A 5 6.65 11.24 -2.43
CA SER A 5 6.55 11.64 -3.84
C SER A 5 5.92 10.57 -4.72
N ILE A 6 6.17 9.28 -4.41
CA ILE A 6 5.54 8.15 -5.11
C ILE A 6 4.03 8.14 -4.85
N ILE A 7 3.60 8.23 -3.59
CA ILE A 7 2.17 8.31 -3.23
C ILE A 7 1.50 9.52 -3.89
N ASP A 8 2.10 10.72 -3.77
CA ASP A 8 1.53 11.95 -4.34
C ASP A 8 1.34 11.82 -5.86
N GLN A 9 2.31 11.23 -6.55
CA GLN A 9 2.23 11.00 -7.98
C GLN A 9 1.18 9.93 -8.34
N ALA A 10 1.11 8.82 -7.59
CA ALA A 10 0.12 7.77 -7.81
C ALA A 10 -1.32 8.23 -7.53
N LEU A 11 -1.49 9.19 -6.62
CA LEU A 11 -2.81 9.69 -6.19
C LEU A 11 -3.20 11.04 -6.81
N ALA A 12 -2.40 11.56 -7.73
CA ALA A 12 -2.65 12.83 -8.39
C ALA A 12 -4.08 12.89 -8.97
N GLY A 13 -4.80 13.97 -8.65
CA GLY A 13 -6.19 14.19 -9.11
C GLY A 13 -7.27 13.41 -8.37
N GLN A 14 -6.95 12.57 -7.36
CA GLN A 14 -7.93 11.74 -6.66
C GLN A 14 -8.48 12.39 -5.37
N GLY A 15 -8.09 13.63 -5.09
CA GLY A 15 -8.56 14.42 -3.94
C GLY A 15 -7.91 14.04 -2.61
N TYR A 16 -6.74 13.39 -2.64
CA TYR A 16 -5.92 13.19 -1.46
C TYR A 16 -5.13 14.47 -1.13
N PRO A 17 -4.96 14.81 0.17
CA PRO A 17 -3.99 15.81 0.55
C PRO A 17 -2.57 15.30 0.27
N LYS A 18 -1.61 16.22 0.31
CA LYS A 18 -0.19 15.89 0.18
C LYS A 18 0.21 14.85 1.24
N ALA A 19 0.96 13.85 0.82
CA ALA A 19 1.42 12.80 1.71
C ALA A 19 2.48 13.31 2.69
N GLU A 20 2.46 12.73 3.90
CA GLU A 20 3.35 13.07 4.99
C GLU A 20 4.12 11.83 5.48
N PRO A 21 5.39 11.98 5.91
CA PRO A 21 6.15 10.85 6.44
C PRO A 21 5.43 10.13 7.58
N LEU A 22 5.58 8.81 7.64
CA LEU A 22 5.08 8.03 8.78
C LEU A 22 5.83 8.40 10.06
N VAL A 23 5.13 8.54 11.18
CA VAL A 23 5.76 8.78 12.50
C VAL A 23 6.70 7.65 12.89
N ALA A 24 6.30 6.40 12.66
CA ALA A 24 7.08 5.22 13.04
C ALA A 24 8.35 5.02 12.20
N ASN A 25 8.34 5.47 10.94
CA ASN A 25 9.50 5.35 10.05
C ASN A 25 9.49 6.45 8.97
N PRO A 26 9.88 7.68 9.33
CA PRO A 26 9.73 8.85 8.45
C PRO A 26 10.69 8.85 7.24
N LYS A 27 11.71 7.97 7.23
CA LYS A 27 12.69 7.90 6.14
C LYS A 27 12.22 7.02 4.99
N THR A 28 11.52 5.94 5.30
CA THR A 28 11.11 4.95 4.29
C THR A 28 9.61 4.77 4.19
N GLY A 29 8.83 5.42 5.07
CA GLY A 29 7.38 5.35 5.12
C GLY A 29 6.71 6.69 4.87
N CYS A 30 5.59 6.68 4.16
CA CYS A 30 4.72 7.82 3.99
C CYS A 30 3.25 7.44 4.02
N ARG A 31 2.38 8.40 4.32
CA ARG A 31 0.93 8.21 4.29
C ARG A 31 0.19 9.43 3.79
N THR A 32 -1.03 9.20 3.33
CA THR A 32 -2.03 10.26 3.15
C THR A 32 -3.40 9.73 3.55
N THR A 33 -4.26 10.61 4.04
CA THR A 33 -5.61 10.27 4.47
C THR A 33 -6.60 11.13 3.71
N LYS A 34 -7.47 10.48 2.94
CA LYS A 34 -8.65 11.16 2.40
C LYS A 34 -9.73 11.13 3.49
N PRO A 35 -10.18 12.29 3.99
CA PRO A 35 -11.17 12.33 5.06
C PRO A 35 -12.52 11.80 4.59
N THR A 36 -13.32 11.33 5.54
CA THR A 36 -14.72 10.97 5.30
C THR A 36 -15.47 12.14 4.69
N ALA A 37 -16.27 11.87 3.66
CA ALA A 37 -17.10 12.87 2.98
C ALA A 37 -18.50 12.30 2.71
N GLY A 38 -19.50 12.81 3.43
CA GLY A 38 -20.84 12.21 3.43
C GLY A 38 -20.79 10.74 3.84
N ASP A 39 -21.38 9.87 3.01
CA ASP A 39 -21.40 8.41 3.23
C ASP A 39 -20.12 7.69 2.75
N SER A 40 -19.15 8.42 2.19
CA SER A 40 -17.88 7.81 1.77
C SER A 40 -16.94 7.71 2.97
N PRO A 41 -16.55 6.50 3.41
CA PRO A 41 -15.61 6.34 4.50
C PRO A 41 -14.26 6.97 4.15
N GLY A 42 -13.56 7.47 5.17
CA GLY A 42 -12.17 7.88 5.04
C GLY A 42 -11.31 6.74 4.49
N VAL A 43 -10.27 7.11 3.74
CA VAL A 43 -9.31 6.17 3.16
C VAL A 43 -7.92 6.58 3.58
N ASP A 44 -7.27 5.73 4.36
CA ASP A 44 -5.87 5.84 4.73
C ASP A 44 -5.03 5.02 3.76
N ILE A 45 -4.01 5.63 3.17
CA ILE A 45 -3.04 4.95 2.31
C ILE A 45 -1.66 5.15 2.90
N GLY A 46 -0.94 4.06 3.09
CA GLY A 46 0.47 4.03 3.48
C GLY A 46 1.33 3.38 2.40
N LEU A 47 2.56 3.88 2.25
CA LEU A 47 3.62 3.27 1.45
C LEU A 47 4.89 3.21 2.28
N SER A 48 5.46 2.01 2.43
CA SER A 48 6.79 1.81 2.97
C SER A 48 7.72 1.16 1.95
N LEU A 49 8.95 1.65 1.84
CA LEU A 49 10.00 1.09 0.99
C LEU A 49 11.07 0.46 1.88
N ASP A 50 11.02 -0.85 2.06
CA ASP A 50 11.94 -1.55 2.95
C ASP A 50 13.04 -2.25 2.15
N SER A 51 14.30 -1.87 2.39
CA SER A 51 15.46 -2.57 1.83
C SER A 51 15.91 -3.72 2.72
N GLY A 52 16.45 -4.79 2.12
CA GLY A 52 16.95 -5.98 2.83
C GLY A 52 15.84 -6.85 3.41
N ARG A 53 14.69 -6.87 2.75
CA ARG A 53 13.51 -7.64 3.17
C ARG A 53 12.69 -8.04 1.96
N GLY A 54 12.52 -9.34 1.77
CA GLY A 54 11.69 -9.88 0.71
C GLY A 54 10.21 -9.55 0.91
N TYR A 55 9.48 -9.45 -0.21
CA TYR A 55 8.04 -9.11 -0.20
C TYR A 55 7.16 -10.18 0.47
N LYS A 56 7.64 -11.42 0.61
CA LYS A 56 6.94 -12.51 1.30
C LYS A 56 7.24 -12.58 2.79
N GLU A 57 8.17 -11.77 3.30
CA GLU A 57 8.54 -11.79 4.70
C GLU A 57 7.58 -10.93 5.53
N ASN A 58 7.24 -11.40 6.74
CA ASN A 58 6.44 -10.64 7.72
C ASN A 58 5.09 -10.13 7.18
N VAL A 59 4.43 -10.94 6.35
CA VAL A 59 3.00 -10.81 6.03
C VAL A 59 2.22 -10.92 7.35
N GLY A 60 1.36 -9.95 7.67
CA GLY A 60 0.74 -9.81 9.00
C GLY A 60 -0.29 -10.90 9.34
N ASN A 61 -1.08 -11.29 8.34
CA ASN A 61 -2.12 -12.30 8.34
C ASN A 61 -1.90 -13.28 7.18
N PRO A 62 -0.93 -14.21 7.30
CA PRO A 62 -0.62 -15.17 6.23
C PRO A 62 -1.79 -16.07 5.86
N SER A 63 -2.77 -16.27 6.76
CA SER A 63 -3.96 -17.09 6.51
C SER A 63 -4.94 -16.46 5.52
N GLN A 64 -4.83 -15.14 5.32
CA GLN A 64 -5.64 -14.34 4.41
C GLN A 64 -4.79 -13.70 3.30
N ALA A 65 -3.58 -14.23 3.09
CA ALA A 65 -2.66 -13.78 2.07
C ALA A 65 -2.71 -14.68 0.84
N SER A 66 -2.52 -14.07 -0.32
CA SER A 66 -2.48 -14.76 -1.61
C SER A 66 -1.34 -14.22 -2.46
N ASP A 67 -0.66 -15.13 -3.16
CA ASP A 67 0.35 -14.77 -4.15
C ASP A 67 -0.32 -14.23 -5.43
N GLY A 68 0.32 -13.24 -6.05
CA GLY A 68 -0.15 -12.62 -7.28
C GLY A 68 0.92 -11.79 -7.98
N ASN A 69 0.47 -10.85 -8.80
CA ASN A 69 1.34 -9.85 -9.40
C ASN A 69 0.57 -8.54 -9.63
N VAL A 70 1.32 -7.44 -9.66
CA VAL A 70 0.82 -6.12 -10.07
C VAL A 70 1.65 -5.68 -11.27
N ASN A 71 1.03 -5.48 -12.43
CA ASN A 71 1.73 -5.17 -13.68
C ASN A 71 2.92 -6.10 -14.00
N GLY A 72 2.82 -7.39 -13.65
CA GLY A 72 3.90 -8.37 -13.82
C GLY A 72 4.98 -8.37 -12.74
N ARG A 73 4.95 -7.44 -11.77
CA ARG A 73 5.79 -7.47 -10.56
C ARG A 73 5.21 -8.47 -9.55
N PRO A 74 5.97 -9.46 -9.08
CA PRO A 74 5.49 -10.39 -8.05
C PRO A 74 4.96 -9.66 -6.83
N ALA A 75 3.83 -10.13 -6.31
CA ALA A 75 3.15 -9.50 -5.20
C ALA A 75 2.53 -10.51 -4.24
N VAL A 76 2.33 -10.09 -2.99
CA VAL A 76 1.42 -10.73 -2.04
C VAL A 76 0.30 -9.74 -1.75
N ILE A 77 -0.95 -10.18 -1.90
CA ILE A 77 -2.14 -9.43 -1.50
C ILE A 77 -2.65 -10.05 -0.20
N GLU A 78 -2.86 -9.21 0.81
CA GLU A 78 -3.17 -9.63 2.17
C GLU A 78 -4.42 -8.93 2.67
N ARG A 79 -5.45 -9.70 3.02
CA ARG A 79 -6.67 -9.16 3.61
C ARG A 79 -6.52 -9.07 5.12
N GLU A 80 -7.03 -8.01 5.72
CA GLU A 80 -7.14 -7.86 7.18
C GLU A 80 -5.81 -8.13 7.91
N PRO A 81 -4.73 -7.40 7.57
CA PRO A 81 -3.38 -7.60 8.11
C PRO A 81 -3.31 -7.51 9.64
N MET A 82 -4.21 -6.74 10.27
CA MET A 82 -4.34 -6.65 11.72
C MET A 82 -5.41 -7.57 12.32
N ASN A 83 -5.89 -8.56 11.57
CA ASN A 83 -7.06 -9.40 11.91
C ASN A 83 -8.32 -8.55 12.19
N SER A 84 -8.49 -7.46 11.45
CA SER A 84 -9.64 -6.55 11.53
C SER A 84 -10.18 -6.25 10.13
N PRO A 85 -11.51 -6.24 9.93
CA PRO A 85 -12.12 -5.85 8.67
C PRO A 85 -11.76 -4.42 8.23
N GLY A 86 -11.91 -4.17 6.93
CA GLY A 86 -11.73 -2.84 6.34
C GLY A 86 -10.31 -2.49 5.94
N GLN A 87 -9.42 -3.47 5.89
CA GLN A 87 -8.00 -3.30 5.57
C GLN A 87 -7.55 -4.28 4.49
N CYS A 88 -6.67 -3.84 3.61
CA CYS A 88 -6.01 -4.72 2.65
C CYS A 88 -4.69 -4.14 2.21
N ASP A 89 -3.70 -5.01 2.06
CA ASP A 89 -2.32 -4.63 1.78
C ASP A 89 -1.78 -5.35 0.55
N VAL A 90 -0.83 -4.71 -0.13
CA VAL A 90 -0.07 -5.29 -1.21
C VAL A 90 1.43 -5.15 -0.93
N TRP A 91 2.11 -6.28 -0.91
CA TRP A 91 3.57 -6.36 -0.84
C TRP A 91 4.13 -6.61 -2.24
N LEU A 92 4.89 -5.67 -2.78
CA LEU A 92 5.50 -5.74 -4.11
C LEU A 92 6.99 -6.08 -3.99
N GLU A 93 7.47 -7.06 -4.78
CA GLU A 93 8.90 -7.35 -4.91
C GLU A 93 9.64 -6.15 -5.48
N VAL A 94 10.74 -5.74 -4.83
CA VAL A 94 11.71 -4.79 -5.39
C VAL A 94 13.08 -5.45 -5.33
N LYS A 95 13.66 -5.80 -6.48
CA LYS A 95 14.95 -6.50 -6.51
C LYS A 95 16.12 -5.64 -6.01
N PRO A 96 17.20 -6.27 -5.50
CA PRO A 96 17.40 -7.72 -5.37
C PRO A 96 16.73 -8.34 -4.13
N ASP A 97 16.51 -7.58 -3.07
CA ASP A 97 15.95 -8.06 -1.80
C ASP A 97 15.31 -6.88 -1.05
N SER A 98 14.25 -6.33 -1.60
CA SER A 98 13.53 -5.19 -1.05
C SER A 98 12.05 -5.35 -1.34
N ARG A 99 11.23 -4.52 -0.71
CA ARG A 99 9.79 -4.50 -0.96
C ARG A 99 9.23 -3.09 -0.92
N ALA A 100 8.19 -2.88 -1.70
CA ALA A 100 7.26 -1.80 -1.47
C ALA A 100 6.00 -2.37 -0.81
N PHE A 101 5.59 -1.80 0.30
CA PHE A 101 4.41 -2.19 1.05
C PHE A 101 3.37 -1.09 0.94
N VAL A 102 2.23 -1.41 0.34
CA VAL A 102 1.08 -0.51 0.24
C VAL A 102 0.02 -1.01 1.20
N LEU A 103 -0.33 -0.20 2.19
CA LEU A 103 -1.43 -0.47 3.13
C LEU A 103 -2.59 0.44 2.80
N LEU A 104 -3.79 -0.13 2.75
CA LEU A 104 -5.02 0.66 2.63
C LEU A 104 -6.03 0.26 3.70
N ALA A 105 -6.55 1.25 4.40
CA ALA A 105 -7.69 1.09 5.31
C ALA A 105 -8.86 1.94 4.82
N SER A 106 -10.06 1.35 4.71
CA SER A 106 -11.29 2.02 4.27
C SER A 106 -12.51 1.50 5.02
N GLY A 107 -12.80 2.10 6.18
CA GLY A 107 -13.97 1.77 6.98
C GLY A 107 -13.98 0.30 7.41
N SER A 108 -15.08 -0.42 7.16
CA SER A 108 -15.27 -1.83 7.55
C SER A 108 -15.35 -2.81 6.37
N ASP A 109 -15.16 -2.35 5.13
CA ASP A 109 -15.31 -3.18 3.92
C ASP A 109 -13.94 -3.62 3.37
N THR A 110 -13.52 -4.82 3.75
CA THR A 110 -12.25 -5.44 3.31
C THR A 110 -12.20 -5.64 1.80
N ALA A 111 -13.33 -5.99 1.14
CA ALA A 111 -13.33 -6.24 -0.30
C ALA A 111 -13.08 -4.94 -1.07
N LYS A 112 -13.75 -3.86 -0.67
CA LYS A 112 -13.50 -2.52 -1.22
C LYS A 112 -12.08 -2.05 -0.93
N ALA A 113 -11.55 -2.32 0.27
CA ALA A 113 -10.16 -2.00 0.59
C ALA A 113 -9.18 -2.72 -0.34
N CYS A 114 -9.41 -4.00 -0.64
CA CYS A 114 -8.56 -4.76 -1.58
C CYS A 114 -8.60 -4.22 -3.00
N GLN A 115 -9.79 -3.90 -3.51
CA GLN A 115 -9.90 -3.30 -4.83
C GLN A 115 -9.13 -1.97 -4.93
N LEU A 116 -9.28 -1.11 -3.91
CA LEU A 116 -8.59 0.17 -3.88
C LEU A 116 -7.07 0.03 -3.75
N VAL A 117 -6.57 -0.89 -2.92
CA VAL A 117 -5.12 -1.06 -2.74
C VAL A 117 -4.47 -1.63 -4.00
N GLU A 118 -5.16 -2.52 -4.73
CA GLU A 118 -4.69 -3.03 -6.01
C GLU A 118 -4.61 -1.91 -7.07
N ASP A 119 -5.63 -1.06 -7.18
CA ASP A 119 -5.63 0.10 -8.07
C ASP A 119 -4.50 1.09 -7.76
N VAL A 120 -4.23 1.31 -6.46
CA VAL A 120 -3.14 2.17 -6.01
C VAL A 120 -1.79 1.51 -6.27
N ALA A 121 -1.64 0.21 -5.97
CA ALA A 121 -0.42 -0.55 -6.23
C ALA A 121 -0.08 -0.55 -7.72
N ALA A 122 -1.07 -0.68 -8.62
CA ALA A 122 -0.87 -0.61 -10.07
C ALA A 122 -0.33 0.74 -10.55
N LYS A 123 -0.64 1.83 -9.85
CA LYS A 123 -0.09 3.17 -10.13
C LYS A 123 1.27 3.40 -9.49
N ILE A 124 1.54 2.76 -8.35
CA ILE A 124 2.83 2.82 -7.65
C ILE A 124 3.90 2.00 -8.38
N GLU A 125 3.55 0.79 -8.84
CA GLU A 125 4.47 -0.16 -9.47
C GLU A 125 5.43 0.48 -10.50
N PRO A 126 4.96 1.26 -11.51
CA PRO A 126 5.85 1.84 -12.51
C PRO A 126 6.78 2.95 -11.98
N LEU A 127 6.54 3.43 -10.76
CA LEU A 127 7.36 4.45 -10.07
C LEU A 127 8.45 3.82 -9.20
N LEU A 128 8.38 2.51 -8.97
CA LEU A 128 9.41 1.76 -8.25
C LEU A 128 10.63 1.52 -9.14
N PRO A 129 11.81 1.27 -8.55
CA PRO A 129 12.96 0.78 -9.31
C PRO A 129 12.57 -0.43 -10.16
N LYS A 130 13.10 -0.47 -11.39
CA LYS A 130 12.93 -1.65 -12.23
C LYS A 130 13.64 -2.85 -11.60
N ASN A 131 12.97 -4.00 -11.70
CA ASN A 131 13.54 -5.30 -11.33
C ASN A 131 14.70 -5.69 -12.25
#